data_AF-A0A3G9JQD0-F1
#
_entry.id   AF-A0A3G9JQD0-F1
#
_cell.length_a   1.000
_cell.length_b   1.000
_cell.length_c   1.000
_cell.angle_alpha   90.00
_cell.angle_beta   90.00
_cell.angle_gamma   90.00
#
_symmetry.space_group_name_H-M   'P 1'
#
loop_
_entity.id
_entity.type
_entity.pdbx_description
1 polymer ?
#
loop_
_entity_poly.entity_id
_entity_poly.type
_entity_poly.pdbx_seq_one_letter_code
_entity_poly.pdbx_strand_id
1 'polypeptide(L)'
;MLTDWKKQEELDFLNEVSCVPLQQGLRHLQTAFTNFFAGRTKYPNFKKKHQGGSAEFTKSAFKFKDKQIYLAKCTEPLPIRWSRQIPESCEPSTVTVRLHPSGRWHISIRFDDPTIKPLPVTDKAIGIDLGISSLVITSDGDKVSNPEHFNKHYRRLRRASKSLSRKQKGSKNREKARIKVAKIHAQITDSRKDHLHKLTTQLVRENQTIVVENLAVKNMVKNPKLSQAISDVSWGEITRQLAYKCRWYGRNYIEIDRWFPSSKRCSNCGYIALENAVKCSRMGLSRLWDTP
;
A
#
# COMPACT_ATOMS: atom_id res chain seq x y z
N MET A 1 24.11 3.25 25.38
CA MET A 1 22.69 3.69 25.45
C MET A 1 21.73 2.54 25.78
N LEU A 2 21.38 1.62 24.86
CA LEU A 2 20.41 0.54 25.17
C LEU A 2 20.91 -0.42 26.27
N THR A 3 22.21 -0.75 26.26
CA THR A 3 22.83 -1.59 27.29
C THR A 3 22.77 -0.95 28.67
N ASP A 4 22.91 0.37 28.74
CA ASP A 4 22.89 1.12 30.00
C ASP A 4 21.45 1.22 30.54
N TRP A 5 20.49 1.47 29.65
CA TRP A 5 19.06 1.46 30.00
C TRP A 5 18.61 0.13 30.58
N LYS A 6 19.11 -0.99 30.05
CA LYS A 6 18.82 -2.33 30.58
C LYS A 6 19.37 -2.60 31.98
N LYS A 7 20.27 -1.76 32.50
CA LYS A 7 20.80 -1.88 33.86
C LYS A 7 20.05 -0.99 34.86
N GLN A 8 19.17 -0.12 34.38
CA GLN A 8 18.38 0.77 35.24
C GLN A 8 17.14 0.02 35.73
N GLU A 9 16.88 0.07 37.04
CA GLU A 9 15.76 -0.62 37.68
C GLU A 9 14.40 -0.24 37.06
N GLU A 10 14.20 1.05 36.77
CA GLU A 10 12.96 1.54 36.13
C GLU A 10 12.71 0.98 34.72
N LEU A 11 13.75 0.50 34.04
CA LEU A 11 13.71 0.00 32.68
C LEU A 11 14.01 -1.51 32.58
N ASP A 12 13.95 -2.23 33.71
CA ASP A 12 14.30 -3.65 33.73
C ASP A 12 13.37 -4.52 32.85
N PHE A 13 12.14 -4.06 32.60
CA PHE A 13 11.21 -4.71 31.65
C PHE A 13 11.80 -4.84 30.23
N LEU A 14 12.82 -4.04 29.86
CA LEU A 14 13.55 -4.21 28.59
C LEU A 14 14.33 -5.53 28.51
N ASN A 15 14.60 -6.18 29.65
CA ASN A 15 15.21 -7.49 29.76
C ASN A 15 14.22 -8.64 29.65
N GLU A 16 12.92 -8.40 29.76
CA GLU A 16 11.90 -9.43 29.54
C GLU A 16 11.83 -9.85 28.06
N VAL A 17 12.05 -8.90 27.14
CA VAL A 17 11.96 -9.13 25.69
C VAL A 17 13.32 -9.38 25.04
N SER A 18 13.31 -9.88 23.80
CA SER A 18 14.53 -9.96 22.99
C SER A 18 15.11 -8.55 22.75
N CYS A 19 16.44 -8.43 22.76
CA CYS A 19 17.11 -7.15 22.49
C CYS A 19 16.94 -6.70 21.03
N VAL A 20 16.66 -7.62 20.10
CA VAL A 20 16.62 -7.33 18.66
C VAL A 20 15.48 -6.37 18.30
N PRO A 21 14.21 -6.60 18.69
CA PRO A 21 13.15 -5.61 18.47
C PRO A 21 13.45 -4.23 19.06
N LEU A 22 14.11 -4.15 20.21
CA LEU A 22 14.51 -2.89 20.83
C LEU A 22 15.55 -2.15 19.98
N GLN A 23 16.57 -2.87 19.50
CA GLN A 23 17.56 -2.32 18.57
C GLN A 23 16.93 -1.90 17.25
N GLN A 24 15.99 -2.68 16.70
CA GLN A 24 15.26 -2.30 15.49
C GLN A 24 14.42 -1.03 15.71
N GLY A 25 13.83 -0.86 16.90
CA GLY A 25 13.16 0.39 17.27
C GLY A 25 14.08 1.61 17.16
N LEU A 26 15.32 1.51 17.62
CA LEU A 26 16.33 2.57 17.49
C LEU A 26 16.73 2.80 16.03
N ARG A 27 16.90 1.74 15.22
CA ARG A 27 17.18 1.85 13.78
C ARG A 27 16.05 2.52 13.01
N HIS A 28 14.79 2.21 13.36
CA HIS A 28 13.62 2.85 12.77
C HIS A 28 13.57 4.35 13.14
N LEU A 29 13.94 4.70 14.37
CA LEU A 29 14.06 6.09 14.80
C LEU A 29 15.15 6.84 14.02
N GLN A 30 16.34 6.24 13.89
CA GLN A 30 17.43 6.80 13.09
C GLN A 30 16.98 7.03 11.64
N THR A 31 16.35 6.03 11.01
CA THR A 31 15.81 6.14 9.65
C THR A 31 14.78 7.27 9.53
N ALA A 32 13.92 7.44 10.54
CA ALA A 32 12.93 8.52 10.56
C ALA A 32 13.60 9.91 10.61
N PHE A 33 14.65 10.08 11.42
CA PHE A 33 15.41 11.33 11.46
C PHE A 33 16.22 11.58 10.19
N THR A 34 16.86 10.55 9.61
CA THR A 34 17.54 10.67 8.31
C THR A 34 16.59 11.18 7.23
N ASN A 35 15.37 10.67 7.17
CA ASN A 35 14.36 11.13 6.22
C ASN A 35 13.84 12.55 6.53
N PHE A 36 13.73 12.91 7.81
CA PHE A 36 13.37 14.27 8.22
C PHE A 36 14.43 15.30 7.80
N PHE A 37 15.70 15.06 8.11
CA PHE A 37 16.79 15.97 7.75
C PHE A 37 17.00 16.04 6.23
N ALA A 38 16.73 14.97 5.49
CA ALA A 38 16.72 14.98 4.03
C ALA A 38 15.49 15.68 3.41
N GLY A 39 14.60 16.29 4.21
CA GLY A 39 13.42 17.01 3.74
C GLY A 39 12.30 16.11 3.16
N ARG A 40 12.39 14.78 3.32
CA ARG A 40 11.44 13.82 2.74
C ARG A 40 10.17 13.66 3.58
N THR A 41 10.27 13.91 4.89
CA THR A 41 9.19 13.74 5.85
C THR A 41 9.16 14.85 6.89
N LYS A 42 8.04 15.01 7.60
CA LYS A 42 7.93 15.90 8.76
C LYS A 42 8.68 15.31 9.97
N TYR A 43 8.82 16.11 11.03
CA TYR A 43 9.45 15.69 12.29
C TYR A 43 8.82 14.38 12.83
N PRO A 44 9.63 13.40 13.26
CA PRO A 44 9.14 12.13 13.80
C PRO A 44 8.27 12.32 15.05
N ASN A 45 7.20 11.53 15.18
CA ASN A 45 6.31 11.56 16.33
C ASN A 45 6.31 10.23 17.06
N PHE A 46 6.10 10.25 18.38
CA PHE A 46 5.97 9.03 19.18
C PHE A 46 4.76 8.19 18.74
N LYS A 47 4.93 6.86 18.78
CA LYS A 47 3.83 5.91 18.52
C LYS A 47 2.82 5.98 19.67
N LYS A 48 1.53 6.05 19.32
CA LYS A 48 0.45 6.06 20.32
C LYS A 48 -0.01 4.63 20.61
N LYS A 49 -0.17 4.25 21.87
CA LYS A 49 -0.58 2.89 22.30
C LYS A 49 -1.83 2.35 21.58
N HIS A 50 -2.84 3.21 21.35
CA HIS A 50 -4.09 2.85 20.69
C HIS A 50 -3.98 2.69 19.16
N GLN A 51 -2.84 3.03 18.56
CA GLN A 51 -2.54 2.75 17.15
C GLN A 51 -1.94 1.35 16.97
N GLY A 52 -1.82 0.57 18.05
CA GLY A 52 -1.18 -0.72 18.07
C GLY A 52 0.34 -0.62 18.18
N GLY A 53 1.04 -1.63 17.68
CA GLY A 53 2.49 -1.75 17.82
C GLY A 53 3.08 -2.70 16.78
N SER A 54 4.39 -2.64 16.58
CA SER A 54 5.11 -3.55 15.71
C SER A 54 6.45 -3.92 16.33
N ALA A 55 6.80 -5.19 16.26
CA ALA A 55 8.10 -5.72 16.65
C ALA A 55 8.74 -6.42 15.45
N GLU A 56 9.96 -6.04 15.11
CA GLU A 56 10.73 -6.60 14.01
C GLU A 56 11.84 -7.48 14.56
N PHE A 57 11.93 -8.70 14.04
CA PHE A 57 12.88 -9.74 14.41
C PHE A 57 13.71 -10.09 13.18
N THR A 58 15.02 -9.89 13.28
CA THR A 58 15.99 -10.33 12.27
C THR A 58 16.38 -11.81 12.51
N LYS A 59 17.14 -12.41 11.59
CA LYS A 59 17.49 -13.85 11.58
C LYS A 59 17.98 -14.41 12.94
N SER A 60 18.68 -13.61 13.75
CA SER A 60 19.13 -14.01 15.10
C SER A 60 18.05 -14.08 16.17
N ALA A 61 16.85 -13.56 15.92
CA ALA A 61 15.79 -13.38 16.91
C ALA A 61 14.48 -14.10 16.59
N PHE A 62 14.48 -14.99 15.61
CA PHE A 62 13.41 -15.94 15.37
C PHE A 62 13.98 -17.23 14.79
N LYS A 63 13.25 -18.34 14.91
CA LYS A 63 13.55 -19.61 14.23
C LYS A 63 12.41 -19.94 13.29
N PHE A 64 12.75 -20.42 12.10
CA PHE A 64 11.79 -20.98 11.15
C PHE A 64 12.13 -22.46 10.98
N LYS A 65 11.24 -23.34 11.46
CA LYS A 65 11.44 -24.80 11.42
C LYS A 65 10.08 -25.45 11.21
N ASP A 66 10.01 -26.48 10.37
CA ASP A 66 8.79 -27.25 10.10
C ASP A 66 7.59 -26.35 9.69
N LYS A 67 7.86 -25.31 8.89
CA LYS A 67 6.89 -24.27 8.48
C LYS A 67 6.24 -23.51 9.64
N GLN A 68 6.86 -23.53 10.83
CA GLN A 68 6.46 -22.79 12.02
C GLN A 68 7.48 -21.70 12.36
N ILE A 69 6.99 -20.61 12.97
CA ILE A 69 7.82 -19.49 13.41
C ILE A 69 7.85 -19.43 14.92
N TYR A 70 9.05 -19.44 15.48
CA TYR A 70 9.32 -19.24 16.89
C TYR A 70 10.00 -17.89 17.06
N LEU A 71 9.54 -17.07 17.99
CA LEU A 71 10.23 -15.81 18.32
C LEU A 71 11.25 -16.05 19.44
N ALA A 72 12.32 -15.26 19.48
CA ALA A 72 13.25 -15.29 20.58
C ALA A 72 12.53 -15.04 21.91
N LYS A 73 12.88 -15.85 22.93
CA LYS A 73 12.23 -15.92 24.26
C LYS A 73 10.79 -16.45 24.27
N CYS A 74 10.33 -17.06 23.17
CA CYS A 74 9.10 -17.84 23.13
C CYS A 74 9.46 -19.32 22.91
N THR A 75 8.90 -20.21 23.74
CA THR A 75 9.08 -21.66 23.62
C THR A 75 8.16 -22.27 22.57
N GLU A 76 6.93 -21.75 22.48
CA GLU A 76 5.91 -22.20 21.54
C GLU A 76 5.99 -21.46 20.20
N PRO A 77 5.62 -22.13 19.09
CA PRO A 77 5.48 -21.46 17.80
C PRO A 77 4.29 -20.51 17.80
N LEU A 78 4.36 -19.49 16.96
CA LEU A 78 3.22 -18.60 16.76
C LEU A 78 2.05 -19.36 16.09
N PRO A 79 0.82 -19.25 16.63
CA PRO A 79 -0.37 -19.81 15.99
C PRO A 79 -0.77 -18.94 14.78
N ILE A 80 -0.21 -19.25 13.61
CA ILE A 80 -0.37 -18.46 12.39
C ILE A 80 -1.43 -19.09 11.48
N ARG A 81 -2.43 -18.29 11.10
CA ARG A 81 -3.28 -18.60 9.94
C ARG A 81 -2.58 -18.11 8.68
N TRP A 82 -2.01 -19.05 7.91
CA TRP A 82 -1.26 -18.75 6.69
C TRP A 82 -2.17 -18.27 5.55
N SER A 83 -1.79 -17.15 4.92
CA SER A 83 -2.41 -16.68 3.67
C SER A 83 -1.68 -17.20 2.43
N ARG A 84 -0.39 -17.50 2.56
CA ARG A 84 0.47 -18.13 1.55
C ARG A 84 1.55 -18.92 2.29
N GLN A 85 1.87 -20.11 1.81
CA GLN A 85 2.98 -20.90 2.33
C GLN A 85 4.31 -20.38 1.77
N ILE A 86 5.36 -20.43 2.60
CA ILE A 86 6.72 -20.12 2.16
C ILE A 86 7.25 -21.32 1.37
N PRO A 87 7.80 -21.13 0.15
CA PRO A 87 8.42 -22.22 -0.58
C PRO A 87 9.54 -22.87 0.24
N GLU A 88 9.73 -24.18 0.09
CA GLU A 88 10.67 -24.94 0.93
C GLU A 88 12.13 -24.52 0.72
N SER A 89 12.47 -23.99 -0.45
CA SER A 89 13.78 -23.45 -0.78
C SER A 89 14.06 -22.06 -0.19
N CYS A 90 13.08 -21.43 0.46
CA CYS A 90 13.18 -20.03 0.88
C CYS A 90 13.41 -19.91 2.40
N GLU A 91 14.43 -19.15 2.76
CA GLU A 91 14.70 -18.80 4.16
C GLU A 91 14.20 -17.38 4.49
N PRO A 92 13.37 -17.23 5.54
CA PRO A 92 13.03 -15.92 6.06
C PRO A 92 14.26 -15.15 6.56
N SER A 93 14.37 -13.88 6.16
CA SER A 93 15.40 -12.95 6.64
C SER A 93 14.89 -12.05 7.77
N THR A 94 13.59 -11.74 7.77
CA THR A 94 12.98 -10.85 8.77
C THR A 94 11.53 -11.25 9.02
N VAL A 95 11.13 -11.24 10.29
CA VAL A 95 9.75 -11.42 10.74
C VAL A 95 9.30 -10.13 11.43
N THR A 96 8.17 -9.57 11.03
CA THR A 96 7.54 -8.44 11.72
C THR A 96 6.17 -8.85 12.24
N VAL A 97 5.98 -8.75 13.55
CA VAL A 97 4.68 -8.94 14.20
C VAL A 97 4.06 -7.58 14.45
N ARG A 98 2.81 -7.38 14.04
CA ARG A 98 2.09 -6.11 14.16
C ARG A 98 0.71 -6.31 14.76
N LEU A 99 0.40 -5.51 15.77
CA LEU A 99 -0.95 -5.30 16.28
C LEU A 99 -1.57 -4.09 15.58
N HIS A 100 -2.70 -4.28 14.93
CA HIS A 100 -3.47 -3.20 14.32
C HIS A 100 -4.38 -2.50 15.32
N PRO A 101 -4.76 -1.23 15.09
CA PRO A 101 -5.72 -0.51 15.95
C PRO A 101 -7.09 -1.20 16.10
N SER A 102 -7.43 -2.12 15.17
CA SER A 102 -8.64 -2.94 15.18
C SER A 102 -8.59 -4.11 16.17
N GLY A 103 -7.43 -4.40 16.77
CA GLY A 103 -7.18 -5.57 17.62
C GLY A 103 -6.68 -6.81 16.86
N ARG A 104 -6.50 -6.71 15.52
CA ARG A 104 -5.97 -7.82 14.70
C ARG A 104 -4.46 -7.89 14.78
N TRP A 105 -3.93 -9.09 15.01
CA TRP A 105 -2.51 -9.41 14.84
C TRP A 105 -2.21 -9.84 13.41
N HIS A 106 -1.08 -9.39 12.89
CA HIS A 106 -0.55 -9.81 11.60
C HIS A 106 0.95 -10.07 11.70
N ILE A 107 1.39 -11.09 10.98
CA ILE A 107 2.80 -11.39 10.77
C ILE A 107 3.15 -11.07 9.31
N SER A 108 4.31 -10.46 9.10
CA SER A 108 4.88 -10.21 7.77
C SER A 108 6.27 -10.81 7.74
N ILE A 109 6.54 -11.62 6.72
CA ILE A 109 7.75 -12.43 6.62
C ILE A 109 8.44 -12.02 5.33
N ARG A 110 9.68 -11.58 5.45
CA ARG A 110 10.53 -11.20 4.32
C ARG A 110 11.44 -12.37 3.98
N PHE A 111 11.47 -12.75 2.71
CA PHE A 111 12.37 -13.74 2.12
C PHE A 111 12.55 -13.42 0.64
N ASP A 112 13.62 -13.91 0.04
CA ASP A 112 13.83 -13.87 -1.40
C ASP A 112 13.18 -15.12 -2.03
N ASP A 113 12.36 -14.92 -3.06
CA ASP A 113 11.58 -15.99 -3.71
C ASP A 113 12.13 -16.25 -5.12
N PRO A 114 13.06 -17.20 -5.31
CA PRO A 114 13.62 -17.53 -6.61
C PRO A 114 12.64 -18.30 -7.50
N THR A 115 11.47 -18.70 -6.98
CA THR A 115 10.47 -19.44 -7.76
C THR A 115 9.66 -18.56 -8.71
N ILE A 116 9.68 -17.24 -8.48
CA ILE A 116 9.04 -16.26 -9.35
C ILE A 116 9.85 -16.16 -10.65
N LYS A 117 9.25 -16.57 -11.75
CA LYS A 117 9.85 -16.56 -13.09
C LYS A 117 9.15 -15.57 -14.01
N PRO A 118 9.85 -15.05 -15.04
CA PRO A 118 9.22 -14.31 -16.12
C PRO A 118 8.08 -15.10 -16.76
N LEU A 119 7.03 -14.39 -17.17
CA LEU A 119 5.93 -14.98 -17.93
C LEU A 119 6.32 -15.12 -19.42
N PRO A 120 5.65 -15.98 -20.19
CA PRO A 120 5.81 -16.03 -21.63
C PRO A 120 5.60 -14.64 -22.26
N VAL A 121 6.42 -14.33 -23.26
CA VAL A 121 6.36 -13.06 -23.99
C VAL A 121 5.03 -12.97 -24.74
N THR A 122 4.44 -11.78 -24.72
CA THR A 122 3.27 -11.41 -25.53
C THR A 122 3.60 -10.14 -26.31
N ASP A 123 2.86 -9.85 -27.37
CA ASP A 123 2.99 -8.64 -28.19
C ASP A 123 2.11 -7.48 -27.69
N LYS A 124 1.24 -7.74 -26.71
CA LYS A 124 0.31 -6.76 -26.16
C LYS A 124 1.00 -5.65 -25.37
N ALA A 125 0.63 -4.41 -25.66
CA ALA A 125 0.97 -3.23 -24.89
C ALA A 125 -0.31 -2.51 -24.47
N ILE A 126 -0.34 -1.95 -23.26
CA ILE A 126 -1.50 -1.23 -22.76
C ILE A 126 -1.10 0.10 -22.13
N GLY A 127 -1.79 1.16 -22.50
CA GLY A 127 -1.78 2.45 -21.81
C GLY A 127 -2.82 2.47 -20.70
N ILE A 128 -2.46 2.99 -19.53
CA ILE A 128 -3.34 3.13 -18.37
C ILE A 128 -3.43 4.60 -17.99
N ASP A 129 -4.64 5.14 -18.13
CA ASP A 129 -5.05 6.40 -17.51
C ASP A 129 -5.77 6.12 -16.18
N LEU A 130 -5.46 6.95 -15.19
CA LEU A 130 -5.84 6.79 -13.80
C LEU A 130 -6.82 7.92 -13.42
N GLY A 131 -8.12 7.64 -13.49
CA GLY A 131 -9.17 8.63 -13.27
C GLY A 131 -9.75 8.65 -11.85
N ILE A 132 -10.53 9.69 -11.53
CA ILE A 132 -11.32 9.74 -10.28
C ILE A 132 -12.68 9.05 -10.46
N SER A 133 -13.28 9.18 -11.65
CA SER A 133 -14.57 8.56 -12.00
C SER A 133 -14.42 7.06 -12.31
N SER A 134 -13.33 6.69 -12.98
CA SER A 134 -12.93 5.30 -13.25
C SER A 134 -11.52 5.10 -12.71
N LEU A 135 -11.32 4.02 -11.96
CA LEU A 135 -10.06 3.68 -11.30
C LEU A 135 -8.92 3.53 -12.32
N VAL A 136 -9.20 2.84 -13.41
CA VAL A 136 -8.31 2.61 -14.55
C VAL A 136 -9.15 2.75 -15.82
N ILE A 137 -8.64 3.49 -16.80
CA ILE A 137 -9.11 3.50 -18.18
C ILE A 137 -7.93 2.99 -19.01
N THR A 138 -8.17 2.00 -19.84
CA THR A 138 -7.14 1.40 -20.69
C THR A 138 -7.19 1.97 -22.11
N SER A 139 -6.09 1.89 -22.85
CA SER A 139 -6.02 2.27 -24.26
C SER A 139 -6.99 1.47 -25.14
N ASP A 140 -7.31 0.24 -24.74
CA ASP A 140 -8.30 -0.63 -25.40
C ASP A 140 -9.75 -0.19 -25.13
N GLY A 141 -9.96 0.86 -24.32
CA GLY A 141 -11.26 1.42 -24.00
C GLY A 141 -11.94 0.82 -22.77
N ASP A 142 -11.34 -0.21 -22.14
CA ASP A 142 -11.88 -0.78 -20.91
C ASP A 142 -11.81 0.20 -19.74
N LYS A 143 -12.91 0.25 -18.97
CA LYS A 143 -13.04 1.11 -17.80
C LYS A 143 -13.29 0.26 -16.57
N VAL A 144 -12.33 0.28 -15.65
CA VAL A 144 -12.47 -0.36 -14.34
C VAL A 144 -12.90 0.70 -13.35
N SER A 145 -14.08 0.51 -12.75
CA SER A 145 -14.60 1.40 -11.71
C SER A 145 -14.14 0.95 -10.31
N ASN A 146 -14.24 1.86 -9.35
CA ASN A 146 -13.99 1.51 -7.96
C ASN A 146 -15.15 0.64 -7.42
N PRO A 147 -14.88 -0.46 -6.69
CA PRO A 147 -15.92 -1.33 -6.16
C PRO A 147 -17.07 -0.61 -5.44
N GLU A 148 -18.31 -0.88 -5.86
CA GLU A 148 -19.52 -0.19 -5.37
C GLU A 148 -19.73 -0.32 -3.84
N HIS A 149 -19.22 -1.40 -3.26
CA HIS A 149 -19.37 -1.70 -1.83
C HIS A 149 -18.68 -0.67 -0.91
N PHE A 150 -17.74 0.14 -1.41
CA PHE A 150 -17.09 1.18 -0.61
C PHE A 150 -18.08 2.20 -0.05
N ASN A 151 -19.12 2.56 -0.80
CA ASN A 151 -20.16 3.50 -0.33
C ASN A 151 -20.87 3.01 0.94
N LYS A 152 -21.18 1.71 1.01
CA LYS A 152 -21.79 1.08 2.19
C LYS A 152 -20.85 1.13 3.39
N HIS A 153 -19.56 0.84 3.18
CA HIS A 153 -18.56 0.94 4.23
C HIS A 153 -18.38 2.38 4.74
N TYR A 154 -18.40 3.37 3.85
CA TYR A 154 -18.29 4.78 4.23
C TYR A 154 -19.48 5.30 5.02
N ARG A 155 -20.71 4.92 4.64
CA ARG A 155 -21.90 5.22 5.45
C ARG A 155 -21.78 4.65 6.87
N ARG A 156 -21.32 3.40 6.98
CA ARG A 156 -21.09 2.74 8.28
C ARG A 156 -19.99 3.45 9.08
N LEU A 157 -18.89 3.82 8.42
CA LEU A 157 -17.78 4.56 9.02
C LEU A 157 -18.25 5.91 9.57
N ARG A 158 -19.00 6.69 8.78
CA ARG A 158 -19.54 7.99 9.20
C ARG A 158 -20.38 7.88 10.47
N ARG A 159 -21.28 6.87 10.53
CA ARG A 159 -22.10 6.60 11.72
C ARG A 159 -21.24 6.22 12.93
N ALA A 160 -20.27 5.34 12.75
CA ALA A 160 -19.37 4.90 13.82
C ALA A 160 -18.48 6.05 14.34
N SER A 161 -17.95 6.89 13.44
CA SER A 161 -17.15 8.07 13.80
C SER A 161 -17.97 9.12 14.53
N LYS A 162 -19.23 9.38 14.12
CA LYS A 162 -20.16 10.27 14.85
C LYS A 162 -20.50 9.73 16.22
N SER A 163 -20.65 8.41 16.36
CA SER A 163 -20.86 7.78 17.67
C SER A 163 -19.62 7.96 18.56
N LEU A 164 -18.42 7.73 18.02
CA LEU A 164 -17.15 7.90 18.72
C LEU A 164 -16.93 9.34 19.20
N SER A 165 -17.20 10.34 18.35
CA SER A 165 -16.99 11.76 18.68
C SER A 165 -17.84 12.24 19.86
N ARG A 166 -19.02 11.63 20.04
CA ARG A 166 -19.95 11.92 21.14
C ARG A 166 -19.58 11.21 22.46
N LYS A 167 -18.62 10.28 22.46
CA LYS A 167 -18.21 9.58 23.69
C LYS A 167 -17.19 10.39 24.47
N GLN A 168 -17.33 10.39 25.79
CA GLN A 168 -16.39 11.05 26.71
C GLN A 168 -14.96 10.52 26.51
N LYS A 169 -14.00 11.46 26.38
CA LYS A 169 -12.57 11.14 26.27
C LYS A 169 -12.12 10.31 27.49
N GLY A 170 -11.28 9.30 27.26
CA GLY A 170 -10.80 8.38 28.30
C GLY A 170 -11.76 7.27 28.73
N SER A 171 -13.07 7.36 28.44
CA SER A 171 -14.03 6.34 28.87
C SER A 171 -13.84 4.97 28.19
N LYS A 172 -14.15 3.88 28.91
CA LYS A 172 -14.19 2.52 28.35
C LYS A 172 -15.13 2.40 27.13
N ASN A 173 -16.23 3.16 27.15
CA ASN A 173 -17.18 3.22 26.04
C ASN A 173 -16.61 3.89 24.78
N ARG A 174 -15.78 4.92 24.95
CA ARG A 174 -15.06 5.53 23.83
C ARG A 174 -14.06 4.57 23.23
N GLU A 175 -13.37 3.79 24.05
CA GLU A 175 -12.41 2.78 23.57
C GLU A 175 -13.10 1.69 22.73
N LYS A 176 -14.25 1.17 23.20
CA LYS A 176 -15.10 0.26 22.41
C LYS A 176 -15.51 0.87 21.06
N ALA A 177 -15.93 2.15 21.05
CA ALA A 177 -16.29 2.85 19.83
C ALA A 177 -15.09 3.07 18.89
N ARG A 178 -13.89 3.33 19.44
CA ARG A 178 -12.65 3.50 18.68
C ARG A 178 -12.27 2.21 17.96
N ILE A 179 -12.32 1.07 18.66
CA ILE A 179 -12.07 -0.25 18.05
C ILE A 179 -13.07 -0.53 16.92
N LYS A 180 -14.34 -0.17 17.11
CA LYS A 180 -15.37 -0.33 16.06
C LYS A 180 -15.03 0.48 14.81
N VAL A 181 -14.62 1.74 14.96
CA VAL A 181 -14.13 2.58 13.85
C VAL A 181 -12.91 1.95 13.19
N ALA A 182 -11.93 1.50 13.97
CA ALA A 182 -10.71 0.86 13.46
C ALA A 182 -11.00 -0.43 12.68
N LYS A 183 -11.96 -1.25 13.11
CA LYS A 183 -12.40 -2.45 12.39
C LYS A 183 -13.00 -2.11 11.03
N ILE A 184 -13.80 -1.05 10.93
CA ILE A 184 -14.36 -0.60 9.65
C ILE A 184 -13.26 -0.09 8.71
N HIS A 185 -12.30 0.69 9.22
CA HIS A 185 -11.14 1.11 8.43
C HIS A 185 -10.31 -0.08 7.93
N ALA A 186 -10.10 -1.10 8.76
CA ALA A 186 -9.40 -2.31 8.37
C ALA A 186 -10.13 -3.02 7.22
N GLN A 187 -11.45 -3.17 7.30
CA GLN A 187 -12.26 -3.76 6.23
C GLN A 187 -12.13 -2.99 4.91
N ILE A 188 -12.26 -1.66 4.93
CA ILE A 188 -12.10 -0.81 3.74
C ILE A 188 -10.70 -1.00 3.13
N THR A 189 -9.67 -0.99 3.98
CA THR A 189 -8.27 -1.14 3.55
C THR A 189 -8.02 -2.50 2.91
N ASP A 190 -8.53 -3.58 3.53
CA ASP A 190 -8.34 -4.93 3.05
C ASP A 190 -9.10 -5.17 1.72
N SER A 191 -10.35 -4.74 1.63
CA SER A 191 -11.14 -4.80 0.38
C SER A 191 -10.47 -4.04 -0.77
N ARG A 192 -9.92 -2.86 -0.48
CA ARG A 192 -9.20 -2.08 -1.49
C ARG A 192 -7.94 -2.79 -1.94
N LYS A 193 -7.12 -3.28 -1.02
CA LYS A 193 -5.89 -4.02 -1.36
C LYS A 193 -6.19 -5.24 -2.21
N ASP A 194 -7.22 -6.01 -1.87
CA ASP A 194 -7.64 -7.18 -2.64
C ASP A 194 -8.00 -6.80 -4.08
N HIS A 195 -8.84 -5.79 -4.26
CA HIS A 195 -9.23 -5.29 -5.58
C HIS A 195 -8.01 -4.83 -6.41
N LEU A 196 -7.14 -3.99 -5.83
CA LEU A 196 -5.94 -3.51 -6.52
C LEU A 196 -4.99 -4.65 -6.89
N HIS A 197 -4.80 -5.62 -6.00
CA HIS A 197 -3.94 -6.77 -6.30
C HIS A 197 -4.50 -7.62 -7.42
N LYS A 198 -5.82 -7.84 -7.48
CA LYS A 198 -6.46 -8.57 -8.58
C LYS A 198 -6.29 -7.84 -9.90
N LEU A 199 -6.67 -6.56 -9.94
CA LEU A 199 -6.56 -5.70 -11.12
C LEU A 199 -5.13 -5.63 -11.66
N THR A 200 -4.16 -5.29 -10.82
CA THR A 200 -2.76 -5.17 -11.26
C THR A 200 -2.14 -6.52 -11.60
N THR A 201 -2.60 -7.64 -11.03
CA THR A 201 -2.15 -8.97 -11.47
C THR A 201 -2.70 -9.31 -12.85
N GLN A 202 -3.97 -9.00 -13.09
CA GLN A 202 -4.62 -9.22 -14.38
C GLN A 202 -3.87 -8.46 -15.48
N LEU A 203 -3.70 -7.14 -15.31
CA LEU A 203 -3.01 -6.27 -16.28
C LEU A 203 -1.60 -6.78 -16.63
N VAL A 204 -0.83 -7.22 -15.63
CA VAL A 204 0.54 -7.74 -15.80
C VAL A 204 0.58 -9.11 -16.47
N ARG A 205 -0.45 -9.94 -16.29
CA ARG A 205 -0.54 -11.23 -16.96
C ARG A 205 -0.91 -11.08 -18.43
N GLU A 206 -1.83 -10.18 -18.73
CA GLU A 206 -2.38 -9.97 -20.07
C GLU A 206 -1.46 -9.17 -21.01
N ASN A 207 -0.57 -8.32 -20.47
CA ASN A 207 0.21 -7.37 -21.26
C ASN A 207 1.72 -7.51 -21.06
N GLN A 208 2.49 -7.34 -22.13
CA GLN A 208 3.96 -7.32 -22.10
C GLN A 208 4.51 -5.97 -21.66
N THR A 209 3.87 -4.89 -22.13
CA THR A 209 4.25 -3.52 -21.81
C THR A 209 3.06 -2.80 -21.19
N ILE A 210 3.30 -2.14 -20.05
CA ILE A 210 2.31 -1.33 -19.36
C ILE A 210 2.85 0.09 -19.25
N VAL A 211 2.14 1.03 -19.85
CA VAL A 211 2.45 2.45 -19.81
C VAL A 211 1.48 3.13 -18.85
N VAL A 212 1.98 3.89 -17.89
CA VAL A 212 1.15 4.58 -16.89
C VAL A 212 1.48 6.07 -16.86
N GLU A 213 0.45 6.91 -16.84
CA GLU A 213 0.62 8.35 -16.67
C GLU A 213 1.06 8.74 -15.25
N ASN A 214 2.11 9.56 -15.15
CA ASN A 214 2.60 10.09 -13.88
C ASN A 214 1.65 11.16 -13.33
N LEU A 215 0.72 10.77 -12.46
CA LEU A 215 -0.14 11.72 -11.76
C LEU A 215 0.56 12.35 -10.55
N ALA A 216 0.39 13.67 -10.37
CA ALA A 216 0.84 14.38 -9.17
C ALA A 216 -0.08 14.12 -7.96
N VAL A 217 -0.27 12.83 -7.59
CA VAL A 217 -1.22 12.35 -6.57
C VAL A 217 -1.14 13.13 -5.27
N LYS A 218 0.09 13.43 -4.81
CA LYS A 218 0.33 14.18 -3.55
C LYS A 218 -0.28 15.59 -3.58
N ASN A 219 -0.33 16.24 -4.73
CA ASN A 219 -0.93 17.56 -4.87
C ASN A 219 -2.45 17.46 -4.99
N MET A 220 -2.95 16.44 -5.68
CA MET A 220 -4.40 16.25 -5.89
C MET A 220 -5.14 15.93 -4.59
N VAL A 221 -4.55 15.12 -3.70
CA VAL A 221 -5.15 14.79 -2.38
C VAL A 221 -5.30 16.02 -1.48
N LYS A 222 -4.57 17.12 -1.73
CA LYS A 222 -4.72 18.37 -0.96
C LYS A 222 -6.05 19.07 -1.21
N ASN A 223 -6.76 18.74 -2.30
CA ASN A 223 -8.09 19.28 -2.55
C ASN A 223 -9.10 18.60 -1.62
N PRO A 224 -9.69 19.31 -0.63
CA PRO A 224 -10.57 18.70 0.36
C PRO A 224 -11.83 18.07 -0.26
N LYS A 225 -12.34 18.61 -1.37
CA LYS A 225 -13.54 18.11 -2.05
C LYS A 225 -13.32 16.76 -2.75
N LEU A 226 -12.11 16.54 -3.27
CA LEU A 226 -11.76 15.33 -4.02
C LEU A 226 -10.90 14.35 -3.21
N SER A 227 -10.37 14.77 -2.06
CA SER A 227 -9.42 14.00 -1.24
C SER A 227 -9.89 12.57 -0.94
N GLN A 228 -11.17 12.38 -0.63
CA GLN A 228 -11.74 11.06 -0.36
C GLN A 228 -11.75 10.20 -1.62
N ALA A 229 -12.30 10.72 -2.73
CA ALA A 229 -12.38 10.01 -4.00
C ALA A 229 -10.97 9.66 -4.53
N ILE A 230 -10.01 10.58 -4.43
CA ILE A 230 -8.62 10.31 -4.82
C ILE A 230 -7.97 9.25 -3.91
N SER A 231 -8.21 9.32 -2.60
CA SER A 231 -7.70 8.31 -1.65
C SER A 231 -8.32 6.93 -1.90
N ASP A 232 -9.56 6.89 -2.37
CA ASP A 232 -10.24 5.66 -2.75
C ASP A 232 -9.58 4.97 -3.92
N VAL A 233 -9.17 5.74 -4.90
CA VAL A 233 -8.57 5.24 -6.14
C VAL A 233 -7.14 4.76 -5.92
N SER A 234 -6.43 5.27 -4.90
CA SER A 234 -5.15 4.71 -4.43
C SER A 234 -4.08 4.55 -5.54
N TRP A 235 -3.99 5.54 -6.45
CA TRP A 235 -3.07 5.54 -7.60
C TRP A 235 -1.63 5.16 -7.26
N GLY A 236 -1.07 5.74 -6.19
CA GLY A 236 0.30 5.42 -5.78
C GLY A 236 0.51 3.95 -5.39
N GLU A 237 -0.55 3.27 -4.95
CA GLU A 237 -0.50 1.83 -4.68
C GLU A 237 -0.62 1.02 -5.97
N ILE A 238 -1.42 1.46 -6.95
CA ILE A 238 -1.51 0.82 -8.28
C ILE A 238 -0.15 0.88 -8.97
N THR A 239 0.45 2.07 -9.09
CA THR A 239 1.76 2.25 -9.74
C THR A 239 2.83 1.43 -9.02
N ARG A 240 2.86 1.46 -7.69
CA ARG A 240 3.77 0.62 -6.89
C ARG A 240 3.57 -0.86 -7.19
N GLN A 241 2.33 -1.32 -7.27
CA GLN A 241 2.00 -2.73 -7.53
C GLN A 241 2.37 -3.17 -8.94
N LEU A 242 2.02 -2.39 -9.96
CA LEU A 242 2.43 -2.64 -11.34
C LEU A 242 3.95 -2.69 -11.45
N ALA A 243 4.65 -1.69 -10.89
CA ALA A 243 6.11 -1.62 -10.98
C ALA A 243 6.81 -2.87 -10.42
N TYR A 244 6.44 -3.35 -9.22
CA TYR A 244 7.10 -4.56 -8.70
C TYR A 244 6.64 -5.84 -9.41
N LYS A 245 5.38 -5.95 -9.82
CA LYS A 245 4.89 -7.14 -10.53
C LYS A 245 5.47 -7.25 -11.93
N CYS A 246 5.63 -6.15 -12.64
CA CYS A 246 6.32 -6.13 -13.93
C CYS A 246 7.76 -6.64 -13.79
N ARG A 247 8.50 -6.18 -12.77
CA ARG A 247 9.84 -6.70 -12.47
C ARG A 247 9.85 -8.19 -12.18
N TRP A 248 8.88 -8.68 -11.40
CA TRP A 248 8.76 -10.11 -11.08
C TRP A 248 8.51 -10.98 -12.32
N TYR A 249 7.65 -10.52 -13.22
CA TYR A 249 7.16 -11.32 -14.34
C TYR A 249 7.78 -10.97 -15.69
N GLY A 250 8.87 -10.19 -15.70
CA GLY A 250 9.58 -9.82 -16.93
C GLY A 250 8.74 -8.96 -17.88
N ARG A 251 7.89 -8.08 -17.34
CA ARG A 251 7.11 -7.09 -18.12
C ARG A 251 7.79 -5.73 -18.12
N ASN A 252 7.53 -4.94 -19.16
CA ASN A 252 7.98 -3.56 -19.23
C ASN A 252 7.00 -2.66 -18.49
N TYR A 253 7.50 -1.85 -17.55
CA TYR A 253 6.73 -0.81 -16.87
C TYR A 253 7.32 0.54 -17.24
N ILE A 254 6.52 1.37 -17.90
CA ILE A 254 6.94 2.69 -18.39
C ILE A 254 6.04 3.74 -17.73
N GLU A 255 6.66 4.68 -17.01
CA GLU A 255 5.94 5.82 -16.43
C GLU A 255 6.18 7.04 -17.31
N ILE A 256 5.13 7.55 -17.95
CA ILE A 256 5.23 8.73 -18.83
C ILE A 256 5.06 10.02 -18.02
N ASP A 257 5.85 11.04 -18.35
CA ASP A 257 5.84 12.30 -17.64
C ASP A 257 4.47 13.02 -17.80
N ARG A 258 4.04 13.70 -16.74
CA ARG A 258 2.78 14.46 -16.66
C ARG A 258 2.67 15.59 -17.68
N TRP A 259 3.80 16.07 -18.17
CA TRP A 259 3.89 17.13 -19.17
C TRP A 259 3.81 16.59 -20.60
N PHE A 260 3.82 15.26 -20.75
CA PHE A 260 3.54 14.64 -22.02
C PHE A 260 2.07 14.94 -22.37
N PRO A 261 1.78 15.57 -23.52
CA PRO A 261 0.44 16.04 -23.84
C PRO A 261 -0.44 14.89 -24.34
N SER A 262 -0.49 13.75 -23.65
CA SER A 262 -1.30 12.58 -24.05
C SER A 262 -2.76 12.96 -24.28
N SER A 263 -3.31 13.80 -23.42
CA SER A 263 -4.70 14.28 -23.49
C SER A 263 -4.97 15.44 -24.45
N LYS A 264 -3.91 16.04 -24.99
CA LYS A 264 -4.01 17.12 -25.98
C LYS A 264 -3.53 16.68 -27.36
N ARG A 265 -2.89 15.52 -27.46
CA ARG A 265 -2.27 15.00 -28.67
C ARG A 265 -3.22 14.04 -29.38
N CYS A 266 -3.58 14.38 -30.60
CA CYS A 266 -4.33 13.47 -31.46
C CYS A 266 -3.55 12.19 -31.70
N SER A 267 -4.12 11.04 -31.36
CA SER A 267 -3.51 9.73 -31.58
C SER A 267 -3.25 9.44 -33.06
N ASN A 268 -4.11 9.93 -33.95
CA ASN A 268 -4.00 9.70 -35.38
C ASN A 268 -2.97 10.61 -36.08
N CYS A 269 -2.89 11.90 -35.72
CA CYS A 269 -2.09 12.88 -36.46
C CYS A 269 -1.03 13.62 -35.63
N GLY A 270 -0.92 13.32 -34.34
CA GLY A 270 0.10 13.89 -33.45
C GLY A 270 -0.07 15.37 -33.12
N TYR A 271 -1.11 16.05 -33.62
CA TYR A 271 -1.40 17.46 -33.34
C TYR A 271 -1.73 17.68 -31.86
N ILE A 272 -1.14 18.71 -31.25
CA ILE A 272 -1.34 19.08 -29.85
C ILE A 272 -2.30 20.27 -29.77
N ALA A 273 -3.46 20.09 -29.17
CA ALA A 273 -4.43 21.15 -28.92
C ALA A 273 -3.92 22.11 -27.83
N LEU A 274 -4.12 23.42 -28.02
CA LEU A 274 -3.73 24.44 -27.04
C LEU A 274 -4.63 24.41 -25.80
N GLU A 275 -5.92 24.12 -25.98
CA GLU A 275 -6.94 23.96 -24.92
C GLU A 275 -7.48 22.52 -24.86
N ASN A 276 -8.33 22.20 -23.87
CA ASN A 276 -9.00 20.90 -23.75
C ASN A 276 -10.01 20.73 -24.89
N ALA A 277 -9.52 20.39 -26.08
CA ALA A 277 -10.33 20.25 -27.28
C ALA A 277 -10.83 18.80 -27.42
N VAL A 278 -12.15 18.63 -27.53
CA VAL A 278 -12.80 17.32 -27.75
C VAL A 278 -12.77 16.93 -29.25
N LYS A 279 -12.34 17.84 -30.13
CA LYS A 279 -12.28 17.64 -31.59
C LYS A 279 -10.94 18.08 -32.17
N CYS A 280 -10.41 17.30 -33.11
CA CYS A 280 -9.18 17.66 -33.83
C CYS A 280 -9.54 18.66 -34.93
N SER A 281 -9.15 19.92 -34.77
CA SER A 281 -9.41 20.99 -35.74
C SER A 281 -8.82 20.70 -37.13
N ARG A 282 -7.80 19.85 -37.22
CA ARG A 282 -7.14 19.46 -38.48
C ARG A 282 -7.87 18.36 -39.25
N MET A 283 -8.74 17.59 -38.60
CA MET A 283 -9.39 16.41 -39.20
C MET A 283 -10.92 16.40 -39.12
N GLY A 284 -11.55 17.31 -38.38
CA GLY A 284 -13.02 17.36 -38.25
C GLY A 284 -13.65 16.17 -37.50
N LEU A 285 -12.85 15.23 -37.00
CA LEU A 285 -13.30 14.00 -36.35
C LEU A 285 -13.69 14.23 -34.87
N SER A 286 -14.75 13.57 -34.44
CA SER A 286 -15.38 13.68 -33.12
C SER A 286 -14.90 12.65 -32.08
N ARG A 287 -13.90 11.81 -32.40
CA ARG A 287 -13.34 10.83 -31.47
C ARG A 287 -11.82 10.90 -31.52
N LEU A 288 -11.22 11.31 -30.41
CA LEU A 288 -9.82 11.71 -30.28
C LEU A 288 -9.05 10.87 -29.24
N TRP A 289 -9.65 9.80 -28.72
CA TRP A 289 -9.17 9.12 -27.50
C TRP A 289 -8.85 7.64 -27.69
N ASP A 290 -8.70 7.17 -28.93
CA ASP A 290 -8.16 5.83 -29.18
C ASP A 290 -6.63 5.97 -29.20
N THR A 291 -5.99 5.64 -28.09
CA THR A 291 -4.52 5.58 -28.00
C THR A 291 -4.04 4.33 -28.74
N PRO A 292 -2.99 4.40 -29.60
CA PRO A 292 -2.34 3.20 -30.12
C PRO A 292 -1.60 2.43 -29.02
#